data_AF-A0A7Z7LVY4-F1
#
_entry.id   AF-A0A7Z7LVY4-F1
#
_cell.length_a   1.000
_cell.length_b   1.000
_cell.length_c   1.000
_cell.angle_alpha   90.00
_cell.angle_beta   90.00
_cell.angle_gamma   90.00
#
_symmetry.space_group_name_H-M   'P 1'
#
loop_
_entity.id
_entity.type
_entity.pdbx_description
1 polymer ?
#
loop_
_entity_poly.entity_id
_entity_poly.type
_entity_poly.pdbx_seq_one_letter_code
_entity_poly.pdbx_strand_id
1 'polypeptide(L)'
;MNLEAKLSKREAEVAEILAFTMDRSAAADKLCISEGTLSAHSYRIYEKLQINTKAELVIWWFMKKLGVRKEQIPYFKLVPVLILCFGILSEKEMICRRRLRVDRMARVEIKITA
;
A
#
# COMPACT_ATOMS: atom_id res chain seq x y z
N MET A 1 14.27 7.35 -6.03
CA MET A 1 13.31 7.35 -7.15
C MET A 1 13.55 8.49 -8.14
N ASN A 2 13.94 8.15 -9.37
CA ASN A 2 14.14 9.06 -10.51
C ASN A 2 12.87 9.09 -11.40
N LEU A 3 12.17 10.24 -11.44
CA LEU A 3 10.93 10.41 -12.21
C LEU A 3 11.15 10.72 -13.70
N GLU A 4 12.33 11.26 -14.04
CA GLU A 4 12.70 11.61 -15.42
C GLU A 4 13.29 10.41 -16.19
N ALA A 5 13.51 9.29 -15.49
CA ALA A 5 14.02 8.07 -16.10
C ALA A 5 13.11 7.60 -17.24
N LYS A 6 13.71 7.38 -18.42
CA LYS A 6 13.02 6.82 -19.58
C LYS A 6 13.19 5.30 -19.59
N LEU A 7 12.08 4.59 -19.42
CA LEU A 7 12.01 3.16 -19.67
C LEU A 7 11.82 2.91 -21.18
N SER A 8 12.37 1.81 -21.68
CA SER A 8 12.03 1.31 -23.01
C SER A 8 10.56 0.87 -23.05
N LYS A 9 10.00 0.69 -24.25
CA LYS A 9 8.60 0.26 -24.42
C LYS A 9 8.30 -1.04 -23.65
N ARG A 10 9.18 -2.03 -23.75
CA ARG A 10 9.03 -3.31 -23.06
C ARG A 10 9.17 -3.17 -21.54
N GLU A 11 10.12 -2.36 -21.06
CA GLU A 11 10.27 -2.10 -19.63
C GLU A 11 9.06 -1.36 -19.03
N ALA A 12 8.46 -0.43 -19.77
CA ALA A 12 7.26 0.27 -19.34
C ALA A 12 6.06 -0.67 -19.21
N GLU A 13 5.87 -1.57 -20.18
CA GLU A 13 4.84 -2.62 -20.14
C GLU A 13 5.04 -3.55 -18.94
N VAL A 14 6.27 -4.02 -18.72
CA VAL A 14 6.61 -4.87 -17.56
C VAL A 14 6.36 -4.12 -16.24
N ALA A 15 6.76 -2.85 -16.14
CA ALA A 15 6.53 -2.03 -14.96
C ALA A 15 5.04 -1.82 -14.66
N GLU A 16 4.20 -1.64 -15.69
CA GLU A 16 2.75 -1.52 -15.55
C GLU A 16 2.14 -2.81 -15.01
N ILE A 17 2.43 -3.96 -15.62
CA ILE A 17 1.92 -5.26 -15.14
C ILE A 17 2.38 -5.54 -13.70
N LEU A 18 3.65 -5.23 -13.39
CA LEU A 18 4.22 -5.41 -12.05
C LEU A 18 3.59 -4.50 -10.99
N ALA A 19 3.20 -3.28 -11.35
CA ALA A 19 2.55 -2.35 -10.42
C ALA A 19 1.15 -2.84 -10.02
N PHE A 20 0.41 -3.45 -10.94
CA PHE A 20 -0.96 -3.91 -10.69
C PHE A 20 -1.08 -5.33 -10.14
N THR A 21 -0.08 -6.17 -10.35
CA THR A 21 -0.17 -7.58 -9.97
C THR A 21 0.48 -7.79 -8.61
N MET A 22 -0.17 -8.52 -7.69
CA MET A 22 0.41 -8.82 -6.37
C MET A 22 1.53 -9.85 -6.47
N ASP A 23 1.31 -10.93 -7.21
CA ASP A 23 2.25 -12.04 -7.32
C ASP A 23 3.15 -11.96 -8.57
N ARG A 24 4.37 -12.50 -8.47
CA ARG A 24 5.34 -12.51 -9.56
C ARG A 24 5.03 -13.56 -10.61
N SER A 25 4.53 -14.73 -10.21
CA SER A 25 4.12 -15.79 -11.14
C SER A 25 3.01 -15.30 -12.07
N ALA A 26 1.95 -14.72 -11.49
CA ALA A 26 0.83 -14.14 -12.22
C ALA A 26 1.23 -12.99 -13.16
N ALA A 27 2.27 -12.22 -12.80
CA ALA A 27 2.81 -11.18 -13.68
C ALA A 27 3.58 -11.77 -14.86
N ALA A 28 4.34 -12.83 -14.63
CA ALA A 28 5.10 -13.56 -15.64
C ALA A 28 4.16 -14.22 -16.67
N ASP A 29 3.07 -14.84 -16.17
CA ASP A 29 2.02 -15.45 -17.00
C ASP A 29 1.34 -14.42 -17.90
N LYS A 30 0.97 -13.25 -17.35
CA LYS A 30 0.36 -12.16 -18.13
C LYS A 30 1.29 -11.61 -19.22
N LEU A 31 2.59 -11.63 -18.98
CA LEU A 31 3.60 -11.14 -19.91
C LEU A 31 4.12 -12.22 -20.87
N CYS A 32 3.65 -13.47 -20.72
CA CYS A 32 4.11 -14.67 -21.43
C CYS A 32 5.65 -14.84 -21.39
N ILE A 33 6.27 -14.60 -20.23
CA ILE A 33 7.72 -14.74 -20.02
C ILE A 33 8.02 -15.60 -18.79
N SER A 34 9.25 -16.12 -18.69
CA SER A 34 9.68 -16.82 -17.47
C SER A 34 9.84 -15.88 -16.27
N GLU A 35 9.65 -16.38 -15.06
CA GLU A 35 9.90 -15.62 -13.84
C GLU A 35 11.35 -15.12 -13.74
N GLY A 36 12.33 -15.90 -14.22
CA GLY A 36 13.73 -15.49 -14.26
C GLY A 36 13.95 -14.28 -15.17
N THR A 37 13.31 -14.28 -16.34
CA THR A 37 13.32 -13.13 -17.25
C THR A 37 12.63 -11.91 -16.63
N LEU A 38 11.50 -12.12 -15.95
CA LEU A 38 10.80 -11.06 -15.22
C LEU A 38 11.69 -10.46 -14.12
N SER A 39 12.43 -11.29 -13.38
CA SER A 39 13.36 -10.86 -12.34
C SER A 39 14.47 -9.97 -12.93
N ALA A 40 15.06 -10.38 -14.06
CA ALA A 40 16.07 -9.60 -14.75
C ALA A 40 15.53 -8.24 -15.25
N HIS A 41 14.31 -8.21 -15.80
CA HIS A 41 13.65 -6.95 -16.18
C HIS A 41 13.39 -6.07 -14.96
N SER A 42 12.89 -6.65 -13.86
CA SER A 42 12.59 -5.90 -12.64
C SER A 42 13.84 -5.24 -12.05
N TYR A 43 14.98 -5.95 -12.05
CA TYR A 43 16.26 -5.40 -11.60
C TYR A 43 16.70 -4.20 -12.45
N ARG A 44 16.65 -4.32 -13.78
CA ARG A 44 17.02 -3.22 -14.69
C ARG A 44 16.09 -2.02 -14.56
N ILE A 45 14.79 -2.26 -14.37
CA ILE A 45 13.82 -1.20 -14.12
C ILE A 45 14.16 -0.51 -12.80
N TYR A 46 14.41 -1.27 -11.73
CA TYR A 46 14.73 -0.73 -10.40
C TYR A 46 16.02 0.09 -10.41
N GLU A 47 17.04 -0.38 -11.12
CA GLU A 47 18.29 0.33 -11.33
C GLU A 47 18.07 1.66 -12.07
N LYS A 48 17.32 1.67 -13.18
CA LYS A 48 17.00 2.91 -13.92
C LYS A 48 16.19 3.90 -13.10
N LEU A 49 15.22 3.40 -12.34
CA LEU A 49 14.34 4.21 -11.51
C LEU A 49 14.99 4.59 -10.17
N GLN A 50 16.14 4.01 -9.82
CA GLN A 50 16.80 4.19 -8.52
C GLN A 50 15.81 3.95 -7.36
N ILE A 51 15.17 2.78 -7.39
CA ILE A 51 14.20 2.31 -6.39
C ILE A 51 14.58 0.90 -5.93
N ASN A 52 14.16 0.53 -4.72
CA ASN A 52 14.47 -0.80 -4.17
C ASN A 52 13.21 -1.62 -3.88
N THR A 53 12.05 -0.98 -3.76
CA THR A 53 10.82 -1.63 -3.32
C THR A 53 9.75 -1.62 -4.40
N LYS A 54 8.90 -2.66 -4.40
CA LYS A 54 7.72 -2.74 -5.27
C LYS A 54 6.73 -1.61 -5.00
N ALA A 55 6.61 -1.17 -3.74
CA ALA A 55 5.76 -0.04 -3.37
C ALA A 55 6.22 1.26 -4.06
N GLU A 56 7.53 1.52 -4.10
CA GLU A 56 8.08 2.64 -4.85
C GLU A 56 7.80 2.54 -6.36
N LEU A 57 7.83 1.33 -6.94
CA LEU A 57 7.45 1.12 -8.35
C LEU A 57 5.99 1.52 -8.60
N VAL A 58 5.07 1.13 -7.71
CA VAL A 58 3.65 1.49 -7.81
C VAL A 58 3.47 3.01 -7.74
N ILE A 59 4.11 3.64 -6.76
CA ILE A 59 4.07 5.11 -6.60
C ILE A 59 4.64 5.80 -7.84
N TRP A 60 5.77 5.33 -8.36
CA TRP A 60 6.38 5.83 -9.59
C TRP A 60 5.41 5.75 -10.77
N TRP A 61 4.78 4.58 -10.97
CA TRP A 61 3.85 4.34 -12.06
C TRP A 61 2.64 5.29 -11.98
N PHE A 62 2.07 5.46 -10.77
CA PHE A 62 0.99 6.42 -10.54
C PHE A 62 1.42 7.86 -10.84
N MET A 63 2.58 8.29 -10.35
CA MET A 63 3.11 9.63 -10.63
C MET A 63 3.31 9.85 -12.13
N LYS A 64 3.80 8.84 -12.85
CA LYS A 64 4.01 8.89 -14.29
C LYS A 64 2.69 9.00 -15.06
N LYS A 65 1.67 8.23 -14.68
CA LYS A 65 0.37 8.21 -15.36
C LYS A 65 -0.44 9.48 -15.09
N LEU A 66 -0.36 10.00 -13.86
CA LEU A 66 -1.07 11.21 -13.44
C LEU A 66 -0.37 12.51 -13.88
N GLY A 67 0.83 12.43 -14.47
CA GLY A 67 1.56 13.60 -14.95
C GLY A 67 1.95 14.58 -13.84
N VAL A 68 2.08 14.10 -12.60
CA VAL A 68 2.35 14.92 -11.43
C VAL A 68 3.80 15.43 -11.51
N ARG A 69 3.97 16.73 -11.76
CA ARG A 69 5.25 17.42 -11.60
C ARG A 69 5.58 17.48 -10.10
N LYS A 70 6.86 17.32 -9.74
CA LYS A 70 7.34 17.14 -8.34
C LYS A 70 6.92 18.25 -7.37
N GLU A 71 6.48 19.40 -7.85
CA GLU A 71 6.15 20.59 -7.06
C GLU A 71 4.89 20.53 -6.17
N GLN A 72 4.08 19.48 -6.16
CA GLN A 72 2.86 19.46 -5.33
C GLN A 72 2.62 18.13 -4.63
N ILE A 73 3.31 17.87 -3.50
CA ILE A 73 2.89 16.86 -2.54
C ILE A 73 3.17 17.32 -1.08
N PRO A 74 2.41 18.28 -0.54
CA PRO A 74 2.51 18.71 0.87
C PRO A 74 1.84 17.74 1.87
N TYR A 75 1.27 16.62 1.43
CA TYR A 75 0.37 15.79 2.25
C TYR A 75 1.10 14.90 3.27
N PHE A 76 2.39 14.61 3.07
CA PHE A 76 3.14 13.71 3.98
C PHE A 76 3.22 14.25 5.41
N LYS A 77 3.05 15.57 5.62
CA LYS A 77 2.99 16.19 6.95
C LYS A 77 1.63 16.04 7.65
N LEU A 78 0.53 15.91 6.90
CA LEU A 78 -0.83 15.83 7.44
C LEU A 78 -1.28 14.40 7.75
N VAL A 79 -0.70 13.40 7.07
CA VAL A 79 -0.97 11.98 7.30
C VAL A 79 -0.76 11.54 8.76
N PRO A 80 0.36 11.86 9.45
CA PRO A 80 0.52 11.51 10.86
C PRO A 80 -0.48 12.21 11.79
N VAL A 81 -0.92 13.43 11.45
CA VAL A 81 -1.95 14.16 12.21
C VAL A 81 -3.31 13.48 12.08
N LEU A 82 -3.68 13.05 10.87
CA LEU A 82 -4.93 12.32 10.64
C LEU A 82 -4.94 10.96 11.34
N ILE A 83 -3.81 10.23 11.35
CA ILE A 83 -3.67 8.96 12.08
C ILE A 83 -3.80 9.20 13.59
N LEU A 84 -3.21 10.28 14.13
CA LEU A 84 -3.34 10.64 15.54
C LEU A 84 -4.79 11.00 15.89
N CYS A 85 -5.45 11.81 15.05
CA CYS A 85 -6.86 12.19 15.22
C CYS A 85 -7.80 10.97 15.14
N PHE A 86 -7.58 10.04 14.21
CA PHE A 86 -8.37 8.80 14.11
C PHE A 86 -8.08 7.81 15.25
N GLY A 87 -6.83 7.72 15.71
CA GLY A 87 -6.44 6.89 16.85
C GLY A 87 -7.11 7.34 18.15
N ILE A 88 -7.12 8.65 18.42
CA ILE A 88 -7.77 9.25 19.60
C ILE A 88 -9.31 9.08 19.55
N LEU A 89 -9.91 9.08 18.36
CA LEU A 89 -11.35 8.84 18.18
C LEU A 89 -11.73 7.36 18.43
N SER A 90 -10.86 6.41 18.05
CA SER A 90 -11.07 4.97 18.23
C SER A 90 -11.02 4.53 19.71
N GLU A 91 -10.20 5.20 20.53
CA GLU A 91 -10.03 4.84 21.94
C GLU A 91 -11.32 5.06 22.77
N LYS A 92 -12.12 6.08 22.43
CA LYS A 92 -13.43 6.32 23.08
C LYS A 92 -14.47 5.25 22.73
N GLU A 93 -14.52 4.82 21.46
CA GLU A 93 -15.40 3.74 21.00
C GLU A 93 -15.07 2.40 21.68
N MET A 94 -13.77 2.09 21.86
CA MET A 94 -13.30 0.87 22.52
C MET A 94 -13.63 0.84 24.03
N ILE A 95 -13.54 1.97 24.73
CA ILE A 95 -13.90 2.08 26.16
C ILE A 95 -15.41 1.90 26.36
N CYS A 96 -16.26 2.53 25.54
CA CYS A 96 -17.71 2.34 25.58
C CYS A 96 -18.12 0.88 25.36
N ARG A 97 -17.51 0.19 24.39
CA ARG A 97 -17.77 -1.24 24.13
C ARG A 97 -17.27 -2.16 25.25
N ARG A 98 -16.19 -1.82 25.97
CA ARG A 98 -15.74 -2.57 27.16
C ARG A 98 -16.74 -2.43 28.31
N ARG A 99 -17.21 -1.21 28.62
CA ARG A 99 -18.16 -0.99 29.73
C ARG A 99 -19.49 -1.72 29.51
N LEU A 100 -20.05 -1.69 28.29
CA LEU A 100 -21.27 -2.41 27.93
C LEU A 100 -21.16 -3.95 27.98
N ARG A 101 -19.95 -4.51 27.92
CA ARG A 101 -19.75 -5.96 28.11
C ARG A 101 -19.72 -6.34 29.58
N VAL A 102 -19.07 -5.54 30.43
CA VAL A 102 -19.05 -5.77 31.89
C VAL A 102 -20.46 -5.67 32.47
N ASP A 103 -21.25 -4.68 32.08
CA ASP A 103 -22.64 -4.50 32.57
C ASP A 103 -23.58 -5.64 32.16
N ARG A 104 -23.30 -6.32 31.03
CA ARG A 104 -24.06 -7.51 30.60
C ARG A 104 -23.67 -8.75 31.37
N MET A 105 -22.38 -8.92 31.69
CA MET A 105 -21.91 -10.05 32.51
C MET A 105 -22.44 -9.96 33.94
N ALA A 106 -22.40 -8.78 34.56
CA ALA A 106 -22.97 -8.56 35.89
C ALA A 106 -24.48 -8.87 35.95
N ARG A 107 -25.24 -8.54 34.89
CA ARG A 107 -26.68 -8.83 34.82
C ARG A 107 -27.01 -10.31 34.58
N VAL A 108 -26.09 -11.06 33.96
CA VAL A 108 -26.22 -12.52 33.78
C VAL A 108 -25.93 -13.24 35.08
N GLU A 109 -24.90 -12.84 35.83
CA GLU A 109 -24.60 -13.42 37.14
C GLU A 109 -25.75 -13.23 38.13
N ILE A 110 -26.34 -12.03 38.21
CA ILE A 110 -27.51 -11.77 39.08
C ILE A 110 -28.72 -12.66 38.74
N LYS A 111 -28.90 -13.07 37.47
CA LYS A 111 -30.00 -13.96 37.06
C LYS A 111 -29.74 -15.45 37.31
N ILE A 112 -28.49 -15.85 37.53
CA ILE A 112 -28.12 -17.26 37.78
C ILE A 112 -28.17 -17.56 39.28
N THR A 113 -28.00 -16.54 40.13
CA THR A 113 -27.97 -16.68 41.60
C THR A 113 -29.32 -16.38 42.29
N ALA A 114 -30.36 -16.01 41.54
CA ALA A 114 -31.72 -15.75 42.02
C ALA A 114 -32.68 -16.84 41.53
#